data_AF-A0AAV3T8X8-F1
#
_entry.id   AF-A0AAV3T8X8-F1
#
_cell.length_a   1.000
_cell.length_b   1.000
_cell.length_c   1.000
_cell.angle_alpha   90.00
_cell.angle_beta   90.00
_cell.angle_gamma   90.00
#
_symmetry.space_group_name_H-M   'P 1'
#
loop_
_entity.id
_entity.type
_entity.pdbx_description
1 polymer ?
#
loop_
_entity_poly.entity_id
_entity_poly.type
_entity_poly.pdbx_seq_one_letter_code
_entity_poly.pdbx_strand_id
1 'polypeptide(L)'
;MATTSGLSHGFSAFGTLIVGTLLSKFIWDIVPPLGELSLLTIELIRSTTGAELPANEQFAGTLVVMVGLSFAWGIIYHVGRHS
;
A
#
# COMPACT_ATOMS: atom_id res chain seq x y z
N MET A 1 -12.28 -21.63 -19.86
CA MET A 1 -11.98 -21.46 -18.42
C MET A 1 -10.99 -20.31 -18.16
N ALA A 2 -11.04 -19.22 -18.96
CA ALA A 2 -10.19 -18.03 -18.80
C ALA A 2 -10.98 -16.77 -18.39
N THR A 3 -12.29 -16.75 -18.66
CA THR A 3 -13.21 -15.66 -18.30
C THR A 3 -13.48 -15.57 -16.80
N THR A 4 -13.61 -16.71 -16.11
CA THR A 4 -13.78 -16.74 -14.64
C THR A 4 -12.54 -16.26 -13.89
N SER A 5 -11.32 -16.58 -14.34
CA SER A 5 -10.08 -16.17 -13.68
C SER A 5 -9.74 -14.70 -13.89
N GLY A 6 -10.07 -14.14 -15.06
CA GLY A 6 -9.87 -12.71 -15.35
C GLY A 6 -10.80 -11.81 -14.56
N LEU A 7 -12.06 -12.22 -14.38
CA LEU A 7 -13.05 -11.47 -13.60
C LEU A 7 -12.73 -11.53 -12.10
N SER A 8 -12.34 -12.70 -11.57
CA SER A 8 -11.91 -12.80 -10.17
C SER A 8 -10.63 -12.01 -9.89
N HIS A 9 -9.63 -12.03 -10.78
CA HIS A 9 -8.43 -11.20 -10.63
C HIS A 9 -8.74 -9.69 -10.67
N GLY A 10 -9.58 -9.25 -11.60
CA GLY A 10 -9.98 -7.84 -11.71
C GLY A 10 -10.75 -7.37 -10.48
N PHE A 11 -11.67 -8.20 -9.97
CA PHE A 11 -12.45 -7.89 -8.78
C PHE A 11 -11.60 -7.89 -7.50
N SER A 12 -10.65 -8.81 -7.40
CA SER A 12 -9.66 -8.81 -6.32
C SER A 12 -8.80 -7.55 -6.36
N ALA A 13 -8.25 -7.19 -7.52
CA ALA A 13 -7.44 -5.97 -7.66
C ALA A 13 -8.25 -4.70 -7.31
N PHE A 14 -9.50 -4.62 -7.79
CA PHE A 14 -10.40 -3.52 -7.45
C PHE A 14 -10.74 -3.47 -5.96
N GLY A 15 -11.02 -4.63 -5.35
CA GLY A 15 -11.25 -4.75 -3.92
C GLY A 15 -10.02 -4.32 -3.10
N THR A 16 -8.82 -4.70 -3.52
CA THR A 16 -7.57 -4.27 -2.88
C THR A 16 -7.35 -2.76 -3.01
N LEU A 17 -7.71 -2.14 -4.13
CA LEU A 17 -7.66 -0.69 -4.29
C LEU A 17 -8.63 0.03 -3.34
N ILE A 18 -9.87 -0.46 -3.21
CA ILE A 18 -10.87 0.12 -2.30
C ILE A 18 -10.42 -0.03 -0.86
N VAL A 19 -10.05 -1.25 -0.44
CA VAL A 19 -9.57 -1.52 0.91
C VAL A 19 -8.33 -0.69 1.21
N GLY A 20 -7.41 -0.56 0.25
CA GLY A 20 -6.22 0.26 0.39
C GLY A 20 -6.52 1.75 0.57
N THR A 21 -7.49 2.26 -0.19
CA THR A 21 -7.93 3.66 -0.12
C THR A 21 -8.70 3.96 1.16
N LEU A 22 -9.45 3.00 1.68
CA LEU A 22 -10.16 3.15 2.96
C LEU A 22 -9.19 3.08 4.14
N LEU A 23 -8.24 2.15 4.11
CA LEU A 23 -7.22 1.98 5.15
C LEU A 23 -6.27 3.17 5.26
N SER A 24 -6.00 3.89 4.17
CA SER A 24 -5.09 5.05 4.22
C SER A 24 -5.59 6.17 5.12
N LYS A 25 -6.91 6.30 5.31
CA LYS A 25 -7.51 7.25 6.26
C LYS A 25 -7.29 6.80 7.70
N PHE A 26 -7.38 5.50 7.97
CA PHE A 26 -7.19 4.94 9.30
C PHE A 26 -5.74 4.96 9.77
N ILE A 27 -4.76 5.15 8.89
CA ILE A 27 -3.36 5.28 9.31
C ILE A 27 -3.18 6.45 10.28
N TRP A 28 -3.80 7.59 9.96
CA TRP A 28 -3.66 8.80 10.77
C TRP A 28 -4.31 8.65 12.16
N ASP A 29 -5.36 7.84 12.27
CA ASP A 29 -6.08 7.61 13.52
C ASP A 29 -5.50 6.44 14.35
N ILE A 30 -5.00 5.39 13.71
CA ILE A 30 -4.59 4.13 14.37
C ILE A 30 -3.06 4.06 14.55
N VAL A 31 -2.29 4.54 13.57
CA VAL A 31 -0.83 4.47 13.55
C VAL A 31 -0.21 5.78 13.01
N PRO A 32 -0.48 6.93 13.66
CA PRO A 32 0.05 8.23 13.23
C PRO A 32 1.58 8.25 13.01
N PRO A 33 2.42 7.59 13.83
CA PRO A 33 3.86 7.56 13.61
C PRO A 33 4.27 6.96 12.26
N LEU A 34 3.51 6.00 11.71
CA LEU A 34 3.80 5.42 10.40
C LEU A 34 3.48 6.39 9.26
N GLY A 35 2.44 7.20 9.39
CA GLY A 35 2.11 8.26 8.45
C GLY A 35 3.20 9.33 8.40
N GLU A 36 3.66 9.78 9.57
CA GLU A 36 4.75 10.77 9.70
C GLU A 36 6.08 10.26 9.14
N LEU A 37 6.45 9.00 9.44
CA LEU A 37 7.65 8.38 8.87
C LEU A 37 7.59 8.28 7.34
N SER A 38 6.40 7.98 6.79
CA SER A 38 6.20 7.95 5.35
C SER A 38 6.38 9.34 4.73
N LEU A 39 5.84 10.39 5.34
CA LEU A 39 6.08 11.77 4.91
C LEU A 39 7.55 12.16 4.95
N LEU A 40 8.24 11.89 6.05
CA LEU A 40 9.68 12.14 6.19
C LEU A 40 10.49 11.39 5.12
N THR A 41 10.10 10.16 4.81
CA THR A 41 10.76 9.36 3.76
C THR A 41 10.55 9.99 2.39
N ILE A 42 9.32 10.45 2.08
CA ILE A 42 9.03 11.14 0.81
C ILE A 42 9.86 12.43 0.72
N GLU A 43 9.90 13.24 1.77
CA GLU A 43 10.69 14.49 1.80
C GLU A 43 12.19 14.24 1.63
N LEU A 44 12.71 13.20 2.29
CA LEU A 44 14.11 12.79 2.12
C LEU A 44 14.39 12.38 0.66
N ILE A 45 13.51 11.61 0.04
CA ILE A 45 13.65 11.23 -1.37
C ILE A 45 13.60 12.47 -2.27
N ARG A 46 12.66 13.38 -2.05
CA ARG A 46 12.57 14.64 -2.83
C ARG A 46 13.84 15.47 -2.71
N SER A 47 14.35 15.63 -1.49
CA SER A 47 15.56 16.44 -1.24
C SER A 47 16.83 15.82 -1.84
N THR A 48 16.92 14.50 -1.86
CA THR A 48 18.12 13.78 -2.35
C THR A 48 18.11 13.54 -3.86
N THR A 49 16.92 13.36 -4.45
CA THR A 49 16.78 12.98 -5.88
C THR A 49 16.29 14.11 -6.77
N GLY A 50 15.68 15.17 -6.21
CA GLY A 50 14.98 16.19 -6.98
C GLY A 50 13.66 15.72 -7.58
N ALA A 51 13.19 14.51 -7.27
CA ALA A 51 11.95 13.97 -7.81
C ALA A 51 10.72 14.76 -7.31
N GLU A 52 9.78 15.04 -8.21
CA GLU A 52 8.50 15.67 -7.87
C GLU A 52 7.51 14.63 -7.35
N LEU A 53 7.74 14.15 -6.13
CA LEU A 53 6.80 13.25 -5.44
C LEU A 53 5.73 14.06 -4.67
N PRO A 54 4.46 13.61 -4.65
CA PRO A 54 3.43 14.25 -3.84
C PRO A 54 3.70 14.04 -2.34
N ALA A 55 4.15 15.08 -1.63
CA ALA A 55 4.35 15.03 -0.17
C ALA A 55 3.06 15.44 0.56
N ASN A 56 2.04 14.60 0.49
CA ASN A 56 0.77 14.80 1.20
C ASN A 56 0.35 13.54 1.96
N GLU A 57 -0.50 13.73 2.97
CA GLU A 57 -0.95 12.67 3.87
C GLU A 57 -1.61 11.50 3.15
N GLN A 58 -2.35 11.79 2.07
CA GLN A 58 -3.05 10.78 1.29
C GLN A 58 -2.07 9.89 0.51
N PHE A 59 -1.06 10.47 -0.12
CA PHE A 59 -0.02 9.72 -0.82
C PHE A 59 0.85 8.93 0.16
N ALA A 60 1.25 9.56 1.28
CA ALA A 60 2.03 8.91 2.33
C ALA A 60 1.29 7.72 2.95
N GLY A 61 0.01 7.88 3.27
CA GLY A 61 -0.83 6.80 3.77
C GLY A 61 -1.01 5.69 2.73
N THR A 62 -1.18 6.04 1.45
CA THR A 62 -1.26 5.05 0.37
C THR A 62 0.01 4.19 0.29
N LEU A 63 1.20 4.78 0.38
CA LEU A 63 2.46 4.03 0.38
C LEU A 63 2.55 3.04 1.55
N VAL A 64 2.19 3.47 2.76
CA VAL A 64 2.20 2.61 3.95
C VAL A 64 1.25 1.42 3.76
N VAL A 65 0.04 1.65 3.24
CA VAL A 65 -0.90 0.56 2.97
C VAL A 65 -0.37 -0.39 1.89
N MET A 66 0.17 0.13 0.80
CA MET A 66 0.72 -0.71 -0.28
C MET A 66 1.90 -1.57 0.21
N VAL A 67 2.80 -1.00 1.02
CA VAL A 67 3.91 -1.75 1.64
C VAL A 67 3.37 -2.82 2.59
N GLY A 68 2.41 -2.47 3.46
CA GLY A 68 1.80 -3.42 4.40
C GLY A 68 1.11 -4.59 3.69
N LEU A 69 0.31 -4.31 2.65
CA LEU A 69 -0.35 -5.34 1.85
C LEU A 69 0.66 -6.22 1.09
N SER A 70 1.72 -5.63 0.54
CA SER A 70 2.78 -6.38 -0.14
C SER A 70 3.52 -7.32 0.81
N PHE A 71 3.78 -6.85 2.04
CA PHE A 71 4.38 -7.67 3.08
C PHE A 71 3.46 -8.82 3.52
N ALA A 72 2.18 -8.54 3.76
CA ALA A 72 1.19 -9.56 4.11
C ALA A 72 1.07 -10.62 3.01
N TRP A 73 1.05 -10.21 1.74
CA TRP A 73 1.07 -11.15 0.61
C TRP A 73 2.34 -12.00 0.60
N GLY A 74 3.51 -11.39 0.83
CA GLY A 74 4.79 -12.10 0.92
C GLY A 74 4.77 -13.20 1.98
N ILE A 75 4.21 -12.92 3.17
CA ILE A 75 4.02 -13.92 4.23
C ILE A 75 3.11 -15.06 3.76
N ILE A 76 1.91 -14.73 3.27
CA ILE A 76 0.91 -15.72 2.84
C ILE A 76 1.50 -16.64 1.77
N TYR A 77 2.17 -16.04 0.79
CA TYR A 77 2.81 -16.77 -0.29
C TYR A 77 3.92 -17.70 0.22
N HIS A 78 4.77 -17.22 1.14
CA HIS A 78 5.88 -18.00 1.66
C HIS A 78 5.37 -19.18 2.51
N VAL A 79 4.42 -18.94 3.40
CA VAL A 79 3.81 -19.99 4.24
C VAL A 79 3.03 -20.99 3.40
N GLY A 80 2.22 -20.52 2.44
CA GLY A 80 1.39 -21.39 1.59
C GLY A 80 2.16 -22.20 0.55
N ARG A 81 3.41 -21.83 0.22
CA ARG A 81 4.29 -22.62 -0.68
C ARG A 81 5.25 -23.55 0.05
N HIS A 82 5.52 -23.31 1.33
CA HIS A 82 6.39 -24.15 2.15
C HIS A 82 5.62 -25.02 3.16
N SER A 83 4.29 -25.16 2.98
CA SER A 83 3.45 -26.16 3.65
C SER A 83 3.32 -27.45 2.84
#